data_AF-A0A9D3NBV1-F1
#
_entry.id   AF-A0A9D3NBV1-F1
#
_cell.length_a   1.000
_cell.length_b   1.000
_cell.length_c   1.000
_cell.angle_alpha   90.00
_cell.angle_beta   90.00
_cell.angle_gamma   90.00
#
_symmetry.space_group_name_H-M   'P 1'
#
loop_
_entity.id
_entity.type
_entity.pdbx_description
1 polymer ?
#
loop_
_entity_poly.entity_id
_entity_poly.type
_entity_poly.pdbx_seq_one_letter_code
_entity_poly.pdbx_strand_id
1 'polypeptide(L)'
;MGGSNSTRRVSFESDENDNVTVVKGVRLSENVINRMREPSKPPFRSSPPPEPEAPAAPSKPTPPPFSVDESELRRKITEEVQKGLEEERSKTQYELHQWLEKERARVKAQAHSDAQAHVQGEVSRILASERAAALDSVQKAALRERVTAEEERIRTKLLAKQLEERDQQLRKQDAFYREQLNKLEERSTQFYKVTNENYHKAADEVNAKFRRYEISPVCAELQDQILKCYRENAGKTLLCSNIASLYMQCVDSAKQNKLRTGG
;
A
#
# COMPACT_ATOMS: atom_id res chain seq x y z
N MET A 1 -34.47 23.37 -15.22
CA MET A 1 -33.93 23.79 -13.91
C MET A 1 -32.59 23.09 -13.71
N GLY A 2 -31.49 23.72 -13.29
CA GLY A 2 -31.30 25.13 -12.94
C GLY A 2 -30.44 25.28 -11.68
N GLY A 3 -29.11 25.19 -11.80
CA GLY A 3 -28.18 25.28 -10.67
C GLY A 3 -26.79 25.72 -11.10
N SER A 4 -26.41 26.96 -10.78
CA SER A 4 -25.14 27.55 -11.20
C SER A 4 -24.04 27.33 -10.17
N ASN A 5 -23.03 26.51 -10.51
CA ASN A 5 -21.89 26.24 -9.64
C ASN A 5 -20.94 27.45 -9.54
N SER A 6 -21.13 28.29 -8.51
CA SER A 6 -20.26 29.45 -8.24
C SER A 6 -19.03 29.03 -7.42
N THR A 7 -17.91 28.76 -8.08
CA THR A 7 -16.64 28.46 -7.41
C THR A 7 -16.19 29.66 -6.56
N ARG A 8 -16.13 29.50 -5.24
CA ARG A 8 -15.41 30.40 -4.34
C ARG A 8 -13.94 29.99 -4.33
N ARG A 9 -13.04 30.88 -4.72
CA ARG A 9 -11.62 30.80 -4.34
C ARG A 9 -11.45 31.58 -3.04
N VAL A 10 -10.64 31.05 -2.14
CA VAL A 10 -10.27 31.67 -0.86
C VAL A 10 -8.74 31.67 -0.83
N SER A 11 -8.13 32.78 -0.43
CA SER A 11 -6.70 32.84 -0.15
C SER A 11 -6.48 32.44 1.31
N PHE A 12 -5.37 31.74 1.57
CA PHE A 12 -4.94 31.37 2.91
C PHE A 12 -3.55 31.95 3.13
N GLU A 13 -3.33 32.58 4.27
CA GLU A 13 -2.02 32.97 4.77
C GLU A 13 -1.81 32.22 6.10
N SER A 14 -0.63 31.64 6.26
CA SER A 14 -0.23 30.89 7.47
C SER A 14 0.61 31.79 8.37
N ASP A 15 0.26 31.82 9.65
CA ASP A 15 1.02 32.49 10.71
C ASP A 15 2.09 31.56 11.30
N GLU A 16 3.08 32.09 12.04
CA GLU A 16 4.25 31.34 12.56
C GLU A 16 3.90 30.20 13.55
N ASN A 17 2.64 30.10 13.97
CA ASN A 17 2.11 29.10 14.89
C ASN A 17 1.24 28.01 14.20
N ASP A 18 1.29 27.87 12.86
CA ASP A 18 0.45 26.95 12.05
C ASP A 18 -1.08 27.21 12.14
N ASN A 19 -1.48 28.35 12.73
CA ASN A 19 -2.87 28.78 12.79
C ASN A 19 -3.34 29.32 11.43
N VAL A 20 -4.11 28.51 10.68
CA VAL A 20 -4.72 28.95 9.41
C VAL A 20 -5.78 30.03 9.66
N THR A 21 -5.45 31.30 9.40
CA THR A 21 -6.41 32.41 9.54
C THR A 21 -7.19 32.62 8.23
N VAL A 22 -8.51 32.52 8.30
CA VAL A 22 -9.38 32.65 7.11
C VAL A 22 -9.78 34.10 6.90
N VAL A 23 -8.87 34.89 6.30
CA VAL A 23 -9.13 36.30 5.97
C VAL A 23 -10.26 36.41 4.95
N LYS A 24 -11.33 37.11 5.32
CA LYS A 24 -12.60 37.17 4.55
C LYS A 24 -12.51 38.15 3.37
N GLY A 25 -11.77 37.75 2.33
CA GLY A 25 -11.56 38.55 1.12
C GLY A 25 -12.86 39.08 0.48
N VAL A 26 -12.91 40.38 0.23
CA VAL A 26 -14.06 41.06 -0.39
C VAL A 26 -14.08 40.79 -1.89
N ARG A 27 -15.12 40.11 -2.39
CA ARG A 27 -15.36 39.98 -3.83
C ARG A 27 -15.92 41.29 -4.39
N LEU A 28 -15.05 42.08 -5.01
CA LEU A 28 -15.45 43.16 -5.92
C LEU A 28 -16.06 42.55 -7.19
N SER A 29 -17.11 43.19 -7.72
CA SER A 29 -17.72 42.78 -9.00
C SER A 29 -16.91 43.30 -10.19
N GLU A 30 -17.10 42.71 -11.37
CA GLU A 30 -16.35 43.06 -12.59
C GLU A 30 -16.52 44.55 -12.97
N ASN A 31 -17.69 45.15 -12.68
CA ASN A 31 -17.94 46.59 -12.85
C ASN A 31 -17.10 47.49 -11.94
N VAL A 32 -16.57 46.97 -10.82
CA VAL A 32 -15.64 47.68 -9.93
C VAL A 32 -14.19 47.44 -10.36
N ILE A 33 -13.86 46.22 -10.80
CA ILE A 33 -12.53 45.87 -11.34
C ILE A 33 -12.21 46.74 -12.57
N ASN A 34 -13.15 46.86 -13.52
CA ASN A 34 -13.00 47.72 -14.70
C ASN A 34 -12.88 49.21 -14.36
N ARG A 35 -13.31 49.63 -13.17
CA ARG A 35 -13.18 51.02 -12.68
C ARG A 35 -11.83 51.32 -12.02
N MET A 36 -11.04 50.29 -11.68
CA MET A 36 -9.72 50.46 -11.03
C MET A 36 -8.54 50.25 -11.99
N ARG A 37 -8.79 49.94 -13.27
CA ARG A 37 -7.73 49.62 -14.25
C ARG A 37 -7.23 50.82 -15.05
N GLU A 38 -7.74 52.04 -14.81
CA GLU A 38 -7.48 53.19 -15.69
C GLU A 38 -7.39 54.53 -14.92
N PRO A 39 -6.20 55.15 -14.85
CA PRO A 39 -6.02 56.49 -14.31
C PRO A 39 -5.82 57.55 -15.41
N SER A 40 -6.65 58.61 -15.38
CA SER A 40 -6.40 59.97 -15.95
C SER A 40 -6.30 60.15 -17.49
N LYS A 41 -6.62 61.30 -18.11
CA LYS A 41 -7.42 62.55 -17.88
C LYS A 41 -7.05 63.54 -19.04
N PRO A 42 -7.64 64.75 -19.21
CA PRO A 42 -9.01 65.21 -19.01
C PRO A 42 -9.54 65.91 -20.33
N PRO A 43 -10.13 67.15 -20.42
CA PRO A 43 -11.26 67.34 -21.35
C PRO A 43 -11.10 68.47 -22.39
N PHE A 44 -12.08 68.59 -23.29
CA PHE A 44 -12.49 69.90 -23.81
C PHE A 44 -14.02 70.05 -23.80
N ARG A 45 -14.48 71.18 -23.25
CA ARG A 45 -15.84 71.73 -23.38
C ARG A 45 -15.71 73.14 -23.95
N SER A 46 -16.47 73.45 -24.98
CA SER A 46 -17.08 74.77 -25.17
C SER A 46 -18.19 74.71 -26.21
N SER A 47 -19.15 75.61 -26.08
CA SER A 47 -20.31 75.83 -26.96
C SER A 47 -20.78 77.29 -26.75
N PRO A 48 -21.88 77.78 -27.38
CA PRO A 48 -21.89 78.63 -28.58
C PRO A 48 -22.49 80.04 -28.25
N PRO A 49 -23.10 80.84 -29.17
CA PRO A 49 -23.10 80.87 -30.64
C PRO A 49 -22.32 82.11 -31.17
N PRO A 50 -22.84 83.27 -31.69
CA PRO A 50 -24.21 83.75 -31.97
C PRO A 50 -24.53 83.96 -33.49
N GLU A 51 -25.78 84.38 -33.77
CA GLU A 51 -26.26 85.05 -35.00
C GLU A 51 -25.91 86.58 -34.96
N PRO A 52 -26.01 87.41 -36.04
CA PRO A 52 -27.33 87.77 -36.64
C PRO A 52 -27.40 88.22 -38.13
N GLU A 53 -28.63 88.17 -38.67
CA GLU A 53 -29.32 89.12 -39.59
C GLU A 53 -28.71 89.62 -40.94
N ALA A 54 -29.61 90.03 -41.84
CA ALA A 54 -29.35 90.57 -43.19
C ALA A 54 -29.42 92.11 -43.25
N PRO A 55 -29.12 92.76 -44.40
CA PRO A 55 -30.26 93.17 -45.25
C PRO A 55 -30.02 93.27 -46.79
N ALA A 56 -31.15 93.17 -47.51
CA ALA A 56 -31.56 93.86 -48.76
C ALA A 56 -30.56 94.15 -49.93
N ALA A 57 -30.81 93.44 -51.05
CA ALA A 57 -31.17 93.94 -52.41
C ALA A 57 -30.57 95.25 -52.98
N PRO A 58 -30.34 95.30 -54.32
CA PRO A 58 -31.43 95.80 -55.17
C PRO A 58 -31.73 95.02 -56.46
N SER A 59 -32.98 95.14 -56.89
CA SER A 59 -33.58 94.78 -58.20
C SER A 59 -32.80 95.33 -59.42
N LYS A 60 -32.80 94.77 -60.63
CA LYS A 60 -33.89 94.45 -61.62
C LYS A 60 -33.20 94.04 -62.96
N PRO A 61 -33.89 93.74 -64.09
CA PRO A 61 -35.19 93.10 -64.32
C PRO A 61 -35.09 91.84 -65.22
N THR A 62 -36.18 91.10 -65.41
CA THR A 62 -36.38 90.20 -66.57
C THR A 62 -36.66 91.03 -67.85
N PRO A 63 -36.33 90.53 -69.06
CA PRO A 63 -37.26 89.61 -69.74
C PRO A 63 -36.59 88.41 -70.46
N PRO A 64 -37.34 87.31 -70.69
CA PRO A 64 -36.97 86.26 -71.65
C PRO A 64 -37.42 86.70 -73.08
N PRO A 65 -37.07 86.01 -74.19
CA PRO A 65 -37.79 84.76 -74.51
C PRO A 65 -37.00 83.72 -75.34
N PHE A 66 -37.66 82.58 -75.63
CA PHE A 66 -37.50 81.65 -76.78
C PHE A 66 -36.06 81.24 -77.25
N SER A 67 -35.70 79.99 -77.53
CA SER A 67 -36.26 78.63 -77.38
C SER A 67 -35.39 77.71 -78.28
N VAL A 68 -34.44 76.97 -77.73
CA VAL A 68 -33.77 75.83 -78.40
C VAL A 68 -33.47 74.74 -77.35
N ASP A 69 -33.46 73.49 -77.81
CA ASP A 69 -33.20 72.27 -77.05
C ASP A 69 -31.72 72.14 -76.62
N GLU A 70 -31.32 72.85 -75.56
CA GLU A 70 -29.95 72.84 -75.03
C GLU A 70 -29.87 72.59 -73.50
N SER A 71 -30.91 72.96 -72.75
CA SER A 71 -30.93 72.85 -71.28
C SER A 71 -31.03 71.41 -70.78
N GLU A 72 -31.83 70.55 -71.43
CA GLU A 72 -31.89 69.12 -71.09
C GLU A 72 -30.57 68.41 -71.41
N LEU A 73 -29.95 68.73 -72.56
CA LEU A 73 -28.65 68.19 -72.95
C LEU A 73 -27.57 68.55 -71.92
N ARG A 74 -27.49 69.82 -71.49
CA ARG A 74 -26.56 70.26 -70.43
C ARG A 74 -26.80 69.54 -69.11
N ARG A 75 -28.07 69.34 -68.71
CA ARG A 75 -28.40 68.60 -67.49
C ARG A 75 -27.94 67.14 -67.60
N LYS A 76 -28.22 66.50 -68.74
CA LYS A 76 -27.88 65.09 -68.99
C LYS A 76 -26.36 64.84 -69.04
N ILE A 77 -25.60 65.73 -69.68
CA ILE A 77 -24.12 65.72 -69.63
C ILE A 77 -23.63 65.83 -68.18
N THR A 78 -24.22 66.72 -67.38
CA THR A 78 -23.84 66.88 -65.95
C THR A 78 -24.19 65.63 -65.14
N GLU A 79 -25.34 65.01 -65.40
CA GLU A 79 -25.83 63.80 -64.74
C GLU A 79 -24.96 62.57 -65.10
N GLU A 80 -24.56 62.41 -66.37
CA GLU A 80 -23.66 61.35 -66.83
C GLU A 80 -22.22 61.53 -66.31
N VAL A 81 -21.69 62.77 -66.31
CA VAL A 81 -20.37 63.08 -65.71
C VAL A 81 -20.36 62.83 -64.21
N GLN A 82 -21.41 63.26 -63.50
CA GLN A 82 -21.52 63.03 -62.06
C GLN A 82 -21.64 61.54 -61.75
N LYS A 83 -22.46 60.80 -62.50
CA LYS A 83 -22.56 59.34 -62.36
C LYS A 83 -21.22 58.62 -62.59
N GLY A 84 -20.47 58.99 -63.63
CA GLY A 84 -19.13 58.44 -63.88
C GLY A 84 -18.13 58.72 -62.74
N LEU A 85 -18.19 59.92 -62.14
CA LEU A 85 -17.42 60.25 -60.94
C LEU A 85 -17.85 59.42 -59.73
N GLU A 86 -19.14 59.10 -59.58
CA GLU A 86 -19.63 58.23 -58.50
C GLU A 86 -19.26 56.76 -58.69
N GLU A 87 -19.24 56.27 -59.93
CA GLU A 87 -18.82 54.91 -60.28
C GLU A 87 -17.31 54.70 -60.05
N GLU A 88 -16.45 55.62 -60.49
CA GLU A 88 -15.01 55.56 -60.18
C GLU A 88 -14.72 55.81 -58.68
N ARG A 89 -15.52 56.63 -57.97
CA ARG A 89 -15.44 56.75 -56.51
C ARG A 89 -15.80 55.43 -55.81
N SER A 90 -16.84 54.74 -56.27
CA SER A 90 -17.27 53.44 -55.72
C SER A 90 -16.21 52.36 -55.95
N LYS A 91 -15.67 52.29 -57.17
CA LYS A 91 -14.60 51.39 -57.58
C LYS A 91 -13.30 51.63 -56.81
N THR A 92 -12.84 52.87 -56.70
CA THR A 92 -11.63 53.21 -55.93
C THR A 92 -11.80 52.94 -54.42
N GLN A 93 -13.00 53.18 -53.85
CA GLN A 93 -13.32 52.76 -52.49
C GLN A 93 -13.31 51.23 -52.32
N TYR A 94 -13.82 50.48 -53.29
CA TYR A 94 -13.83 49.01 -53.28
C TYR A 94 -12.41 48.42 -53.40
N GLU A 95 -11.58 48.96 -54.30
CA GLU A 95 -10.17 48.57 -54.46
C GLU A 95 -9.36 48.86 -53.19
N LEU A 96 -9.55 50.04 -52.59
CA LEU A 96 -8.93 50.40 -51.31
C LEU A 96 -9.40 49.48 -50.16
N HIS A 97 -10.69 49.13 -50.11
CA HIS A 97 -11.22 48.20 -49.11
C HIS A 97 -10.65 46.78 -49.29
N GLN A 98 -10.57 46.28 -50.52
CA GLN A 98 -9.90 45.01 -50.81
C GLN A 98 -8.42 45.03 -50.39
N TRP A 99 -7.70 46.13 -50.64
CA TRP A 99 -6.31 46.27 -50.24
C TRP A 99 -6.15 46.26 -48.71
N LEU A 100 -7.00 47.02 -48.00
CA LEU A 100 -7.03 47.06 -46.54
C LEU A 100 -7.31 45.69 -45.92
N GLU A 101 -8.27 44.91 -46.45
CA GLU A 101 -8.54 43.55 -45.95
C GLU A 101 -7.41 42.56 -46.28
N LYS A 102 -6.78 42.65 -47.46
CA LYS A 102 -5.59 41.85 -47.79
C LYS A 102 -4.44 42.13 -46.83
N GLU A 103 -4.13 43.39 -46.57
CA GLU A 103 -3.02 43.75 -45.68
C GLU A 103 -3.34 43.44 -44.20
N ARG A 104 -4.59 43.66 -43.77
CA ARG A 104 -5.11 43.21 -42.48
C ARG A 104 -5.01 41.69 -42.30
N ALA A 105 -5.28 40.90 -43.34
CA ALA A 105 -5.14 39.45 -43.29
C ALA A 105 -3.66 39.03 -43.18
N ARG A 106 -2.75 39.68 -43.91
CA ARG A 106 -1.30 39.44 -43.84
C ARG A 106 -0.73 39.77 -42.46
N VAL A 107 -1.07 40.94 -41.90
CA VAL A 107 -0.64 41.34 -40.55
C VAL A 107 -1.18 40.38 -39.47
N LYS A 108 -2.43 39.93 -39.59
CA LYS A 108 -2.99 38.90 -38.69
C LYS A 108 -2.25 37.57 -38.81
N ALA A 109 -2.00 37.08 -40.02
CA ALA A 109 -1.30 35.82 -40.26
C ALA A 109 0.15 35.86 -39.72
N GLN A 110 0.86 36.97 -39.97
CA GLN A 110 2.19 37.22 -39.43
C GLN A 110 2.19 37.22 -37.90
N ALA A 111 1.30 38.01 -37.27
CA ALA A 111 1.19 38.07 -35.80
C ALA A 111 0.83 36.72 -35.16
N HIS A 112 0.00 35.90 -35.82
CA HIS A 112 -0.28 34.53 -35.37
C HIS A 112 0.94 33.61 -35.51
N SER A 113 1.69 33.69 -36.61
CA SER A 113 2.92 32.94 -36.82
C SER A 113 3.99 33.29 -35.78
N ASP A 114 4.20 34.59 -35.53
CA ASP A 114 5.21 35.07 -34.58
C ASP A 114 4.84 34.72 -33.13
N ALA A 115 3.55 34.84 -32.76
CA ALA A 115 3.06 34.40 -31.47
C ALA A 115 3.19 32.88 -31.29
N GLN A 116 2.90 32.09 -32.33
CA GLN A 116 3.07 30.63 -32.30
C GLN A 116 4.54 30.23 -32.17
N ALA A 117 5.45 30.86 -32.92
CA ALA A 117 6.89 30.62 -32.83
C ALA A 117 7.44 30.99 -31.45
N HIS A 118 7.02 32.13 -30.88
CA HIS A 118 7.38 32.54 -29.52
C HIS A 118 6.92 31.51 -28.48
N VAL A 119 5.65 31.08 -28.53
CA VAL A 119 5.12 30.05 -27.62
C VAL A 119 5.85 28.71 -27.78
N GLN A 120 6.16 28.29 -29.00
CA GLN A 120 6.93 27.07 -29.26
C GLN A 120 8.37 27.16 -28.71
N GLY A 121 9.02 28.31 -28.84
CA GLY A 121 10.36 28.56 -28.27
C GLY A 121 10.35 28.53 -26.75
N GLU A 122 9.42 29.23 -26.12
CA GLU A 122 9.24 29.24 -24.66
C GLU A 122 8.93 27.85 -24.09
N VAL A 123 7.97 27.13 -24.68
CA VAL A 123 7.64 25.75 -24.28
C VAL A 123 8.85 24.82 -24.45
N SER A 124 9.60 24.95 -25.54
CA SER A 124 10.81 24.14 -25.76
C SER A 124 11.90 24.44 -24.72
N ARG A 125 12.10 25.72 -24.35
CA ARG A 125 13.04 26.14 -23.31
C ARG A 125 12.65 25.59 -21.94
N ILE A 126 11.37 25.71 -21.57
CA ILE A 126 10.83 25.21 -20.30
C ILE A 126 11.01 23.70 -20.23
N LEU A 127 10.51 22.94 -21.22
CA LEU A 127 10.63 21.48 -21.26
C LEU A 127 12.08 20.99 -21.25
N ALA A 128 13.02 21.72 -21.85
CA ALA A 128 14.45 21.40 -21.77
C ALA A 128 14.98 21.56 -20.34
N SER A 129 14.64 22.67 -19.67
CA SER A 129 15.05 22.92 -18.28
C SER A 129 14.42 21.95 -17.27
N GLU A 130 13.13 21.63 -17.44
CA GLU A 130 12.43 20.63 -16.61
C GLU A 130 13.03 19.24 -16.76
N ARG A 131 13.37 18.81 -17.98
CA ARG A 131 14.04 17.52 -18.23
C ARG A 131 15.43 17.49 -17.60
N ALA A 132 16.20 18.57 -17.69
CA ALA A 132 17.51 18.66 -17.05
C ALA A 132 17.42 18.58 -15.52
N ALA A 133 16.48 19.32 -14.92
CA ALA A 133 16.23 19.30 -13.47
C ALA A 133 15.71 17.93 -12.99
N ALA A 134 14.85 17.26 -13.77
CA ALA A 134 14.37 15.91 -13.46
C ALA A 134 15.52 14.89 -13.51
N LEU A 135 16.41 14.95 -14.50
CA LEU A 135 17.57 14.07 -14.60
C LEU A 135 18.56 14.28 -13.44
N ASP A 136 18.88 15.53 -13.10
CA ASP A 136 19.71 15.88 -11.95
C ASP A 136 19.10 15.40 -10.61
N SER A 137 17.79 15.58 -10.44
CA SER A 137 17.05 15.09 -9.27
C SER A 137 17.12 13.55 -9.15
N VAL A 138 16.88 12.83 -10.24
CA VAL A 138 16.98 11.35 -10.29
C VAL A 138 18.41 10.87 -10.05
N GLN A 139 19.43 11.55 -10.61
CA GLN A 139 20.83 11.24 -10.34
C GLN A 139 21.19 11.44 -8.86
N LYS A 140 20.75 12.54 -8.25
CA LYS A 140 20.94 12.81 -6.81
C LYS A 140 20.22 11.81 -5.92
N ALA A 141 19.02 11.36 -6.30
CA ALA A 141 18.30 10.30 -5.61
C ALA A 141 19.05 8.96 -5.68
N ALA A 142 19.44 8.52 -6.89
CA ALA A 142 20.17 7.27 -7.10
C ALA A 142 21.56 7.25 -6.44
N LEU A 143 22.24 8.40 -6.32
CA LEU A 143 23.49 8.50 -5.57
C LEU A 143 23.27 8.34 -4.06
N ARG A 144 22.23 8.96 -3.49
CA ARG A 144 21.86 8.79 -2.08
C ARG A 144 21.51 7.34 -1.76
N GLU A 145 20.67 6.72 -2.59
CA GLU A 145 20.24 5.33 -2.45
C GLU A 145 21.44 4.36 -2.44
N ARG A 146 22.43 4.57 -3.32
CA ARG A 146 23.67 3.78 -3.35
C ARG A 146 24.48 3.91 -2.06
N VAL A 147 24.65 5.13 -1.54
CA VAL A 147 25.38 5.35 -0.27
C VAL A 147 24.66 4.65 0.88
N THR A 148 23.34 4.82 1.02
CA THR A 148 22.58 4.15 2.09
C THR A 148 22.62 2.63 1.95
N ALA A 149 22.56 2.09 0.73
CA ALA A 149 22.66 0.64 0.50
C ALA A 149 24.06 0.09 0.83
N GLU A 150 25.14 0.86 0.61
CA GLU A 150 26.49 0.47 1.02
C GLU A 150 26.69 0.55 2.54
N GLU A 151 26.16 1.59 3.19
CA GLU A 151 26.15 1.71 4.66
C GLU A 151 25.38 0.56 5.32
N GLU A 152 24.18 0.23 4.84
CA GLU A 152 23.41 -0.93 5.29
C GLU A 152 24.14 -2.25 5.02
N ARG A 153 24.81 -2.40 3.88
CA ARG A 153 25.62 -3.58 3.54
C ARG A 153 26.86 -3.73 4.42
N ILE A 154 27.43 -2.64 4.92
CA ILE A 154 28.52 -2.67 5.91
C ILE A 154 27.96 -3.01 7.30
N ARG A 155 26.85 -2.39 7.70
CA ARG A 155 26.19 -2.60 8.99
C ARG A 155 25.70 -4.04 9.18
N THR A 156 25.07 -4.61 8.15
CA THR A 156 24.62 -6.01 8.15
C THR A 156 25.79 -7.00 8.22
N LYS A 157 26.90 -6.75 7.50
CA LYS A 157 28.13 -7.56 7.63
C LYS A 157 28.73 -7.50 9.04
N LEU A 158 28.72 -6.33 9.68
CA LEU A 158 29.23 -6.18 11.06
C LEU A 158 28.35 -6.96 12.05
N LEU A 159 27.03 -6.80 11.96
CA LEU A 159 26.07 -7.53 12.80
C LEU A 159 26.16 -9.05 12.58
N ALA A 160 26.31 -9.52 11.34
CA ALA A 160 26.48 -10.94 11.04
C ALA A 160 27.72 -11.54 11.71
N LYS A 161 28.86 -10.84 11.71
CA LYS A 161 30.06 -11.27 12.45
C LYS A 161 29.84 -11.29 13.96
N GLN A 162 29.21 -10.26 14.51
CA GLN A 162 28.90 -10.20 15.94
C GLN A 162 27.97 -11.35 16.37
N LEU A 163 26.99 -11.70 15.54
CA LEU A 163 26.12 -12.87 15.76
C LEU A 163 26.92 -14.18 15.69
N GLU A 164 27.79 -14.35 14.69
CA GLU A 164 28.65 -15.54 14.60
C GLU A 164 29.54 -15.71 15.84
N GLU A 165 30.12 -14.63 16.37
CA GLU A 165 30.89 -14.66 17.62
C GLU A 165 30.02 -15.06 18.84
N ARG A 166 28.78 -14.56 18.94
CA ARG A 166 27.85 -14.95 20.01
C ARG A 166 27.45 -16.42 19.88
N ASP A 167 27.11 -16.88 18.67
CA ASP A 167 26.79 -18.28 18.36
C ASP A 167 27.96 -19.22 18.73
N GLN A 168 29.19 -18.85 18.40
CA GLN A 168 30.38 -19.62 18.79
C GLN A 168 30.60 -19.65 20.30
N GLN A 169 30.22 -18.59 21.04
CA GLN A 169 30.27 -18.58 22.51
C GLN A 169 29.16 -19.45 23.12
N LEU A 170 27.92 -19.34 22.63
CA LEU A 170 26.79 -20.17 23.07
C LEU A 170 27.05 -21.66 22.81
N ARG A 171 27.52 -22.03 21.60
CA ARG A 171 27.85 -23.43 21.26
C ARG A 171 28.93 -24.03 22.19
N LYS A 172 29.88 -23.22 22.66
CA LYS A 172 30.91 -23.66 23.64
C LYS A 172 30.30 -23.89 25.03
N GLN A 173 29.36 -23.05 25.45
CA GLN A 173 28.61 -23.23 26.70
C GLN A 173 27.68 -24.45 26.63
N ASP A 174 26.91 -24.60 25.54
CA ASP A 174 26.04 -25.76 25.29
C ASP A 174 26.82 -27.08 25.30
N ALA A 175 27.98 -27.12 24.62
CA ALA A 175 28.85 -28.29 24.62
C ALA A 175 29.36 -28.60 26.03
N PHE A 176 29.80 -27.59 26.79
CA PHE A 176 30.25 -27.76 28.17
C PHE A 176 29.14 -28.29 29.08
N TYR A 177 27.93 -27.72 29.04
CA TYR A 177 26.83 -28.18 29.89
C TYR A 177 26.30 -29.56 29.47
N ARG A 178 26.24 -29.89 28.17
CA ARG A 178 25.96 -31.25 27.69
C ARG A 178 27.00 -32.26 28.19
N GLU A 179 28.29 -31.93 28.15
CA GLU A 179 29.37 -32.76 28.68
C GLU A 179 29.19 -33.04 30.19
N GLN A 180 28.76 -32.05 30.98
CA GLN A 180 28.46 -32.25 32.41
C GLN A 180 27.21 -33.12 32.63
N LEU A 181 26.14 -32.89 31.86
CA LEU A 181 24.90 -33.67 31.95
C LEU A 181 25.14 -35.14 31.57
N ASN A 182 25.84 -35.40 30.47
CA ASN A 182 26.20 -36.75 30.02
C ASN A 182 27.00 -37.50 31.10
N LYS A 183 27.97 -36.85 31.76
CA LYS A 183 28.77 -37.46 32.85
C LYS A 183 27.96 -37.72 34.11
N LEU A 184 26.97 -36.85 34.41
CA LEU A 184 26.06 -37.05 35.52
C LEU A 184 25.09 -38.23 35.25
N GLU A 185 24.55 -38.31 34.04
CA GLU A 185 23.68 -39.40 33.57
C GLU A 185 24.43 -40.74 33.48
N GLU A 186 25.66 -40.76 32.96
CA GLU A 186 26.49 -41.95 32.94
C GLU A 186 26.77 -42.46 34.36
N ARG A 187 27.23 -41.59 35.27
CA ARG A 187 27.47 -41.96 36.67
C ARG A 187 26.19 -42.43 37.36
N SER A 188 25.05 -41.81 37.05
CA SER A 188 23.74 -42.20 37.58
C SER A 188 23.31 -43.59 37.10
N THR A 189 23.40 -43.86 35.79
CA THR A 189 23.06 -45.17 35.21
C THR A 189 24.03 -46.27 35.62
N GLN A 190 25.33 -45.98 35.78
CA GLN A 190 26.30 -46.89 36.39
C GLN A 190 25.93 -47.23 37.83
N PHE A 191 25.58 -46.22 38.65
CA PHE A 191 25.14 -46.43 40.04
C PHE A 191 23.89 -47.33 40.09
N TYR A 192 22.85 -47.04 39.32
CA TYR A 192 21.63 -47.86 39.28
C TYR A 192 21.88 -49.31 38.82
N LYS A 193 22.76 -49.55 37.84
CA LYS A 193 23.15 -50.90 37.42
C LYS A 193 23.78 -51.68 38.59
N VAL A 194 24.83 -51.12 39.20
CA VAL A 194 25.53 -51.73 40.32
C VAL A 194 24.62 -51.92 41.55
N THR A 195 23.69 -50.99 41.80
CA THR A 195 22.68 -51.14 42.86
C THR A 195 21.73 -52.31 42.59
N ASN A 196 21.20 -52.43 41.37
CA ASN A 196 20.30 -53.54 41.00
C ASN A 196 21.03 -54.88 41.01
N GLU A 197 22.24 -54.96 40.46
CA GLU A 197 23.07 -56.17 40.46
C GLU A 197 23.38 -56.66 41.89
N ASN A 198 23.77 -55.75 42.79
CA ASN A 198 23.98 -56.10 44.20
C ASN A 198 22.68 -56.48 44.92
N TYR A 199 21.56 -55.81 44.62
CA TYR A 199 20.25 -56.15 45.20
C TYR A 199 19.79 -57.55 44.78
N HIS A 200 19.84 -57.87 43.48
CA HIS A 200 19.48 -59.19 42.97
C HIS A 200 20.40 -60.28 43.52
N LYS A 201 21.72 -60.05 43.51
CA LYS A 201 22.69 -60.99 44.09
C LYS A 201 22.42 -61.24 45.59
N ALA A 202 22.14 -60.19 46.36
CA ALA A 202 21.81 -60.33 47.78
C ALA A 202 20.49 -61.09 47.99
N ALA A 203 19.47 -60.84 47.16
CA ALA A 203 18.21 -61.56 47.19
C ALA A 203 18.38 -63.06 46.84
N ASP A 204 19.19 -63.37 45.82
CA ASP A 204 19.52 -64.75 45.43
C ASP A 204 20.35 -65.47 46.50
N GLU A 205 21.35 -64.81 47.08
CA GLU A 205 22.11 -65.36 48.21
C GLU A 205 21.23 -65.66 49.44
N VAL A 206 20.24 -64.81 49.71
CA VAL A 206 19.25 -65.03 50.78
C VAL A 206 18.32 -66.20 50.42
N ASN A 207 17.74 -66.21 49.21
CA ASN A 207 16.86 -67.29 48.72
C ASN A 207 17.59 -68.64 48.55
N ALA A 208 18.93 -68.65 48.45
CA ALA A 208 19.75 -69.87 48.49
C ALA A 208 20.04 -70.35 49.93
N LYS A 209 20.24 -69.42 50.88
CA LYS A 209 20.47 -69.74 52.31
C LYS A 209 19.19 -70.23 52.99
N PHE A 210 18.04 -69.65 52.65
CA PHE A 210 16.73 -70.14 53.08
C PHE A 210 16.25 -71.25 52.15
N ARG A 211 16.33 -72.51 52.60
CA ARG A 211 15.64 -73.61 51.91
C ARG A 211 14.16 -73.26 51.77
N ARG A 212 13.67 -73.24 50.53
CA ARG A 212 12.23 -73.32 50.26
C ARG A 212 11.73 -74.61 50.92
N TYR A 213 10.72 -74.49 51.79
CA TYR A 213 10.07 -75.66 52.35
C TYR A 213 9.27 -76.33 51.23
N GLU A 214 9.89 -77.31 50.57
CA GLU A 214 9.20 -78.25 49.70
C GLU A 214 8.31 -79.13 50.57
N ILE A 215 7.07 -78.67 50.78
CA ILE A 215 6.03 -79.41 51.48
C ILE A 215 5.59 -80.55 50.55
N SER A 216 6.38 -81.64 50.53
CA SER A 216 6.01 -82.87 49.85
C SER A 216 4.71 -83.41 50.47
N PRO A 217 3.58 -83.45 49.72
CA PRO A 217 2.32 -83.92 50.25
C PRO A 217 2.43 -85.42 50.57
N VAL A 218 2.19 -85.76 51.84
CA VAL A 218 2.35 -87.14 52.31
C VAL A 218 1.11 -87.95 51.91
N CYS A 219 1.33 -89.16 51.38
CA CYS A 219 0.27 -90.03 50.83
C CYS A 219 -0.46 -89.48 49.59
N ALA A 220 0.11 -88.52 48.86
CA ALA A 220 -0.52 -87.87 47.70
C ALA A 220 -1.06 -88.85 46.65
N GLU A 221 -0.27 -89.85 46.25
CA GLU A 221 -0.71 -90.89 45.30
C GLU A 221 -1.97 -91.63 45.77
N LEU A 222 -2.07 -91.92 47.07
CA LEU A 222 -3.23 -92.58 47.67
C LEU A 222 -4.42 -91.59 47.82
N GLN A 223 -4.12 -90.30 48.03
CA GLN A 223 -5.12 -89.23 48.04
C GLN A 223 -5.77 -89.05 46.66
N ASP A 224 -4.99 -89.07 45.58
CA ASP A 224 -5.54 -89.00 44.22
C ASP A 224 -6.25 -90.30 43.81
N GLN A 225 -5.74 -91.47 44.21
CA GLN A 225 -6.42 -92.76 43.97
C GLN A 225 -7.78 -92.86 44.69
N ILE A 226 -7.88 -92.44 45.97
CA ILE A 226 -9.15 -92.47 46.70
C ILE A 226 -10.14 -91.43 46.14
N LEU A 227 -9.67 -90.21 45.81
CA LEU A 227 -10.49 -89.17 45.19
C LEU A 227 -10.94 -89.56 43.77
N LYS A 228 -10.15 -90.33 43.02
CA LYS A 228 -10.55 -90.93 41.75
C LYS A 228 -11.63 -92.00 41.96
N CYS A 229 -11.38 -92.97 42.85
CA CYS A 229 -12.32 -94.06 43.11
C CYS A 229 -13.70 -93.57 43.55
N TYR A 230 -13.78 -92.58 44.45
CA TYR A 230 -15.05 -92.01 44.89
C TYR A 230 -15.81 -91.24 43.79
N ARG A 231 -15.10 -90.61 42.83
CA ARG A 231 -15.74 -90.00 41.64
C ARG A 231 -16.33 -91.05 40.71
N GLU A 232 -15.64 -92.18 40.55
CA GLU A 232 -16.06 -93.29 39.69
C GLU A 232 -17.17 -94.17 40.34
N ASN A 233 -17.27 -94.19 41.68
CA ASN A 233 -18.18 -95.04 42.44
C ASN A 233 -19.17 -94.22 43.32
N ALA A 234 -19.77 -93.18 42.74
CA ALA A 234 -20.76 -92.33 43.41
C ALA A 234 -21.89 -93.16 44.07
N GLY A 235 -22.17 -92.89 45.35
CA GLY A 235 -23.16 -93.63 46.14
C GLY A 235 -22.76 -95.06 46.56
N LYS A 236 -21.62 -95.58 46.10
CA LYS A 236 -21.12 -96.94 46.38
C LYS A 236 -19.73 -96.92 47.03
N THR A 237 -19.52 -95.99 47.97
CA THR A 237 -18.23 -95.68 48.60
C THR A 237 -17.53 -96.88 49.24
N LEU A 238 -18.27 -97.91 49.68
CA LEU A 238 -17.72 -99.16 50.21
C LEU A 238 -16.85 -99.93 49.21
N LEU A 239 -17.01 -99.74 47.90
CA LEU A 239 -16.12 -100.32 46.88
C LEU A 239 -14.69 -99.75 46.95
N CYS A 240 -14.55 -98.50 47.43
CA CYS A 240 -13.26 -97.83 47.62
C CYS A 240 -12.65 -98.08 49.02
N SER A 241 -13.30 -98.90 49.86
CA SER A 241 -12.91 -99.13 51.27
C SER A 241 -11.46 -99.57 51.43
N ASN A 242 -10.96 -100.46 50.57
CA ASN A 242 -9.56 -100.91 50.62
C ASN A 242 -8.57 -99.75 50.37
N ILE A 243 -8.85 -98.88 49.38
CA ILE A 243 -8.03 -97.70 49.09
C ILE A 243 -8.11 -96.70 50.26
N ALA A 244 -9.29 -96.55 50.87
CA ALA A 244 -9.47 -95.73 52.07
C ALA A 244 -8.67 -96.26 53.27
N SER A 245 -8.65 -97.57 53.50
CA SER A 245 -7.83 -98.21 54.52
C SER A 245 -6.33 -97.99 54.27
N LEU A 246 -5.86 -98.15 53.03
CA LEU A 246 -4.45 -97.90 52.66
C LEU A 246 -4.05 -96.44 52.82
N TYR A 247 -4.91 -95.49 52.43
CA TYR A 247 -4.68 -94.06 52.65
C TYR A 247 -4.60 -93.74 54.16
N MET A 248 -5.54 -94.24 54.97
CA MET A 248 -5.52 -94.04 56.42
C MET A 248 -4.27 -94.66 57.07
N GLN A 249 -3.89 -95.89 56.70
CA GLN A 249 -2.66 -96.53 57.18
C GLN A 249 -1.40 -95.72 56.81
N CYS A 250 -1.33 -95.18 55.60
CA CYS A 250 -0.24 -94.30 55.19
C CYS A 250 -0.20 -93.00 56.03
N VAL A 251 -1.35 -92.36 56.23
CA VAL A 251 -1.48 -91.14 57.03
C VAL A 251 -1.11 -91.37 58.50
N ASP A 252 -1.55 -92.49 59.10
CA ASP A 252 -1.27 -92.81 60.50
C ASP A 252 0.16 -93.30 60.71
N SER A 253 0.74 -94.03 59.74
CA SER A 253 2.17 -94.34 59.72
C SER A 253 3.01 -93.06 59.63
N ALA A 254 2.62 -92.09 58.79
CA ALA A 254 3.30 -90.80 58.69
C ALA A 254 3.23 -89.98 59.99
N LYS A 255 2.08 -89.98 60.68
CA LYS A 255 1.94 -89.38 62.03
C LYS A 255 2.88 -90.06 63.02
N GLN A 256 2.85 -91.39 63.11
CA GLN A 256 3.70 -92.16 64.03
C GLN A 256 5.20 -91.96 63.75
N ASN A 257 5.62 -91.93 62.49
CA ASN A 257 7.01 -91.71 62.13
C ASN A 257 7.47 -90.30 62.54
N LYS A 258 6.68 -89.25 62.29
CA LYS A 258 6.98 -87.88 62.76
C LYS A 258 7.05 -87.78 64.29
N LEU A 259 6.27 -88.58 65.02
CA LEU A 259 6.33 -88.65 66.49
C LEU A 259 7.55 -89.43 67.01
N ARG A 260 8.15 -90.31 66.21
CA ARG A 260 9.35 -91.10 66.58
C ARG A 260 10.68 -90.46 66.17
N THR A 261 10.68 -89.56 65.19
CA THR A 261 11.86 -88.79 64.75
C THR A 261 11.90 -87.37 65.33
N GLY A 262 11.11 -87.09 66.37
CA GLY A 262 11.09 -85.80 67.07
C GLY A 262 12.06 -85.80 68.25
N GLY A 263 13.33 -85.46 67.98
CA GLY A 263 14.40 -85.26 68.95
C GLY A 263 15.41 -84.24 68.43
#